data_AF-A0A699ZJH1-F1
#
_entry.id   AF-A0A699ZJH1-F1
#
_cell.length_a   1.000
_cell.length_b   1.000
_cell.length_c   1.000
_cell.angle_alpha   90.00
_cell.angle_beta   90.00
_cell.angle_gamma   90.00
#
_symmetry.space_group_name_H-M   'P 1'
#
loop_
_entity.id
_entity.type
_entity.pdbx_description
1 polymer ?
#
loop_
_entity_poly.entity_id
_entity_poly.type
_entity_poly.pdbx_seq_one_letter_code
_entity_poly.pdbx_strand_id
1 'polypeptide(L)'
;MAAADCVILALQHYDQGPEWQALQDNANLVYVIIYGAEAVVKVAGLGWVNYLRSSWHQLDLLVVLLSLLSLLFAAFSATQLRALVLFRFQRLLRMLKLVRLLRKLGDISRLLDTFAAAVLPMLHIAGLVFVIFFGFAFLGVLLFGEVPHGEALNSHANFESWPMAMLLLLS
;
A
#
# COMPACT_ATOMS: atom_id res chain seq x y z
N MET A 1 11.45 7.76 -18.33
CA MET A 1 10.04 7.94 -17.93
C MET A 1 9.83 7.74 -16.43
N ALA A 2 10.00 6.53 -15.87
CA ALA A 2 9.76 6.32 -14.43
C ALA A 2 10.64 7.18 -13.50
N ALA A 3 11.93 7.37 -13.84
CA ALA A 3 12.82 8.25 -13.09
C ALA A 3 12.42 9.73 -13.20
N ALA A 4 11.98 10.18 -14.37
CA ALA A 4 11.51 11.56 -14.58
C ALA A 4 10.21 11.82 -13.81
N ASP A 5 9.28 10.86 -13.80
CA ASP A 5 8.10 10.89 -12.93
C ASP A 5 8.54 11.00 -11.45
N CYS A 6 9.48 10.17 -10.99
CA CYS A 6 9.99 10.25 -9.62
C CYS A 6 10.64 11.61 -9.28
N VAL A 7 11.37 12.23 -10.20
CA VAL A 7 11.96 13.56 -10.01
C VAL A 7 10.88 14.64 -9.95
N ILE A 8 9.91 14.61 -10.85
CA ILE A 8 8.76 15.54 -10.84
C ILE A 8 7.98 15.40 -9.51
N LEU A 9 7.86 14.17 -9.00
CA LEU A 9 7.23 13.88 -7.72
C LEU A 9 8.08 14.33 -6.53
N ALA A 10 9.40 14.22 -6.59
CA ALA A 10 10.32 14.68 -5.55
C ALA A 10 10.34 16.22 -5.43
N LEU A 11 10.00 16.91 -6.52
CA LEU A 11 9.86 18.37 -6.56
C LEU A 11 8.48 18.86 -6.07
N GLN A 12 7.66 17.99 -5.49
CA GLN A 12 6.42 18.41 -4.86
C GLN A 12 6.67 19.03 -3.49
N HIS A 13 6.21 20.27 -3.32
CA HIS A 13 6.26 21.03 -2.07
C HIS A 13 4.84 21.27 -1.54
N TYR A 14 4.67 21.63 -0.27
CA TYR A 14 3.37 22.01 0.26
C TYR A 14 3.09 23.48 -0.12
N ASP A 15 1.87 23.78 -0.59
CA ASP A 15 1.45 25.11 -1.11
C ASP A 15 2.02 25.51 -2.49
N GLN A 16 1.84 24.64 -3.49
CA GLN A 16 2.30 24.87 -4.86
C GLN A 16 1.31 25.75 -5.62
N GLY A 17 1.81 26.70 -6.42
CA GLY A 17 0.98 27.50 -7.31
C GLY A 17 0.15 26.64 -8.29
N PRO A 18 -1.02 27.12 -8.73
CA PRO A 18 -1.97 26.35 -9.54
C PRO A 18 -1.37 25.88 -10.88
N GLU A 19 -0.44 26.63 -11.46
CA GLU A 19 0.24 26.25 -12.70
C GLU A 19 1.16 25.03 -12.52
N TRP A 20 1.85 24.93 -11.38
CA TRP A 20 2.76 23.82 -11.09
C TRP A 20 1.99 22.52 -10.83
N GLN A 21 0.81 22.62 -10.21
CA GLN A 21 -0.10 21.49 -10.03
C GLN A 21 -0.63 20.99 -11.37
N ALA A 22 -1.09 21.90 -12.23
CA ALA A 22 -1.60 21.55 -13.56
C ALA A 22 -0.52 20.87 -14.45
N LEU A 23 0.73 21.33 -14.38
CA LEU A 23 1.84 20.71 -15.10
C LEU A 23 2.09 19.27 -14.64
N GLN A 24 2.08 19.04 -13.32
CA GLN A 24 2.29 17.70 -12.74
C GLN A 24 1.14 16.75 -13.07
N ASP A 25 -0.10 17.24 -13.04
CA ASP A 25 -1.27 16.44 -13.38
C ASP A 25 -1.26 16.04 -14.86
N ASN A 26 -0.89 16.97 -15.75
CA ASN A 26 -0.74 16.67 -17.18
C ASN A 26 0.41 15.69 -17.45
N ALA A 27 1.56 15.85 -16.78
CA ALA A 27 2.66 14.90 -16.88
C ALA A 27 2.24 13.50 -16.40
N ASN A 28 1.53 13.40 -15.28
CA ASN A 28 1.02 12.14 -14.77
C ASN A 28 0.02 11.49 -15.74
N LEU A 29 -0.85 12.27 -16.39
CA LEU A 29 -1.75 11.77 -17.43
C LEU A 29 -0.98 11.13 -18.60
N VAL A 30 0.04 11.83 -19.12
CA VAL A 30 0.89 11.31 -20.21
C VAL A 30 1.57 10.00 -19.79
N TYR A 31 2.09 9.92 -18.57
CA TYR A 31 2.69 8.69 -18.05
C TYR A 31 1.69 7.54 -17.99
N VAL A 32 0.47 7.78 -17.48
CA VAL A 32 -0.58 6.74 -17.41
C VAL A 32 -0.92 6.21 -18.80
N ILE A 33 -1.03 7.08 -19.80
CA ILE A 33 -1.32 6.68 -21.19
C ILE A 33 -0.18 5.81 -21.76
N ILE A 34 1.07 6.24 -21.61
CA ILE A 34 2.22 5.50 -22.13
C ILE A 34 2.37 4.14 -21.46
N TYR A 35 2.24 4.07 -20.13
CA TYR A 35 2.31 2.80 -19.42
C TYR A 35 1.09 1.91 -19.69
N GLY A 36 -0.08 2.49 -19.92
CA GLY A 36 -1.26 1.78 -20.37
C GLY A 36 -1.01 1.11 -21.73
N ALA A 37 -0.47 1.85 -22.69
CA ALA A 37 -0.10 1.30 -23.99
C ALA A 37 0.97 0.20 -23.87
N GLU A 38 2.01 0.40 -23.05
CA GLU A 38 3.03 -0.62 -22.77
C GLU A 38 2.40 -1.91 -22.22
N ALA A 39 1.46 -1.80 -21.27
CA ALA A 39 0.77 -2.95 -20.70
C ALA A 39 -0.07 -3.70 -21.74
N VAL A 40 -0.82 -2.98 -22.59
CA VAL A 40 -1.62 -3.58 -23.67
C VAL A 40 -0.72 -4.32 -24.67
N VAL A 41 0.40 -3.73 -25.08
CA VAL A 41 1.36 -4.37 -26.00
C VAL A 41 1.94 -5.64 -25.37
N LYS A 42 2.32 -5.60 -24.09
CA LYS A 42 2.84 -6.78 -23.38
C LYS A 42 1.81 -7.90 -23.27
N VAL A 43 0.55 -7.56 -22.99
CA VAL A 43 -0.56 -8.53 -22.92
C VAL A 43 -0.81 -9.17 -24.28
N ALA A 44 -0.79 -8.36 -25.36
CA ALA A 44 -0.97 -8.85 -26.72
C ALA A 44 0.19 -9.77 -27.18
N GLY A 45 1.44 -9.45 -26.80
CA GLY A 45 2.61 -10.22 -27.20
C GLY A 45 2.86 -11.49 -26.38
N LEU A 46 2.61 -11.48 -25.07
CA LEU A 46 2.88 -12.61 -24.17
C LEU A 46 1.67 -13.55 -23.98
N GLY A 47 0.46 -13.06 -24.28
CA GLY A 47 -0.80 -13.73 -23.97
C GLY A 47 -1.21 -13.56 -22.51
N TRP A 48 -2.52 -13.46 -22.27
CA TRP A 48 -3.10 -13.17 -20.95
C TRP A 48 -2.64 -14.14 -19.85
N VAL A 49 -2.52 -15.44 -20.18
CA VAL A 49 -2.18 -16.50 -19.22
C VAL A 49 -0.72 -16.40 -18.76
N ASN A 50 0.23 -16.16 -19.68
CA ASN A 50 1.64 -16.02 -19.33
C ASN A 50 1.93 -14.68 -18.65
N TYR A 51 1.19 -13.63 -19.04
CA TYR A 51 1.28 -12.32 -18.39
C TYR A 51 0.87 -12.40 -16.91
N LEU A 52 -0.23 -13.10 -16.61
CA LEU A 52 -0.70 -13.30 -15.24
C LEU A 52 0.14 -14.31 -14.43
N ARG A 53 1.07 -15.06 -15.02
CA ARG A 53 1.89 -16.00 -14.23
C ARG A 53 3.05 -15.31 -13.51
N SER A 54 3.48 -14.15 -13.99
CA SER A 54 4.54 -13.36 -13.38
C SER A 54 3.96 -12.31 -12.43
N SER A 55 4.24 -12.44 -11.13
CA SER A 55 3.84 -11.47 -10.09
C SER A 55 4.29 -10.05 -10.43
N TRP A 56 5.41 -9.93 -11.15
CA TRP A 56 5.94 -8.64 -11.57
C TRP A 56 5.15 -7.95 -12.67
N HIS A 57 4.57 -8.72 -13.60
CA HIS A 57 3.66 -8.22 -14.61
C HIS A 57 2.28 -7.92 -14.02
N GLN A 58 1.81 -8.72 -13.05
CA GLN A 58 0.58 -8.42 -12.31
C GLN A 58 0.66 -7.07 -11.58
N LEU A 59 1.79 -6.79 -10.90
CA LEU A 59 2.02 -5.48 -10.27
C LEU A 59 2.13 -4.34 -11.30
N ASP A 60 2.64 -4.63 -12.51
CA ASP A 60 2.66 -3.65 -13.60
C ASP A 60 1.21 -3.29 -13.98
N LEU A 61 0.36 -4.27 -14.27
CA LEU A 61 -1.04 -4.06 -14.62
C LEU A 61 -1.84 -3.36 -13.51
N LEU A 62 -1.65 -3.78 -12.26
CA LEU A 62 -2.37 -3.22 -11.11
C LEU A 62 -2.12 -1.73 -10.95
N VAL A 63 -0.87 -1.27 -11.12
CA VAL A 63 -0.54 0.16 -11.00
C VAL A 63 -1.16 0.96 -12.14
N VAL A 64 -1.21 0.43 -13.37
CA VAL A 64 -1.89 1.07 -14.51
C VAL A 64 -3.39 1.19 -14.23
N LEU A 65 -4.04 0.09 -13.82
CA LEU A 65 -5.47 0.06 -13.51
C LEU A 65 -5.83 1.01 -12.37
N LEU A 66 -5.07 1.00 -11.27
CA LEU A 66 -5.31 1.90 -10.15
C LEU A 66 -5.05 3.36 -10.52
N SER A 67 -4.08 3.65 -11.40
CA SER A 67 -3.85 5.02 -11.87
C SER A 67 -4.99 5.52 -12.74
N LEU A 68 -5.53 4.66 -13.61
CA LEU A 68 -6.72 4.98 -14.42
C LEU A 68 -7.95 5.19 -13.53
N LEU A 69 -8.15 4.30 -12.55
CA LEU A 69 -9.24 4.38 -11.59
C LEU A 69 -9.16 5.67 -10.78
N SER A 70 -7.96 6.07 -10.33
CA SER A 70 -7.72 7.33 -9.63
C SER A 70 -8.10 8.54 -10.49
N LEU A 71 -7.79 8.53 -11.80
CA LEU A 71 -8.15 9.61 -12.71
C LEU A 71 -9.68 9.70 -12.91
N LEU A 72 -10.33 8.55 -13.10
CA LEU A 72 -11.80 8.47 -13.23
C LEU A 72 -12.49 8.98 -11.95
N PHE A 73 -12.05 8.52 -10.78
CA PHE A 73 -12.61 9.01 -9.52
C PHE A 73 -12.38 10.51 -9.29
N ALA A 74 -11.23 11.05 -9.69
CA ALA A 74 -10.99 12.49 -9.63
C ALA A 74 -11.99 13.27 -10.51
N ALA A 75 -12.37 12.72 -11.67
CA ALA A 75 -13.36 13.34 -12.55
C ALA A 75 -14.81 13.25 -12.03
N PHE A 76 -15.18 12.19 -11.30
CA PHE A 76 -16.56 11.94 -10.84
C PHE A 76 -16.85 12.33 -9.37
N SER A 77 -15.83 12.69 -8.59
CA SER A 77 -16.00 12.87 -7.14
C SER A 77 -16.24 14.33 -6.73
N ALA A 78 -17.50 14.68 -6.46
CA ALA A 78 -17.88 15.98 -5.88
C ALA A 78 -17.77 16.04 -4.33
N THR A 79 -17.42 14.95 -3.65
CA THR A 79 -17.51 14.86 -2.17
C THR A 79 -16.14 14.93 -1.49
N GLN A 80 -15.99 15.82 -0.50
CA GLN A 80 -14.73 16.11 0.21
C GLN A 80 -14.10 14.87 0.91
N LEU A 81 -14.93 13.96 1.45
CA LEU A 81 -14.47 12.69 2.05
C LEU A 81 -13.78 11.76 1.04
N ARG A 82 -14.24 11.75 -0.21
CA ARG A 82 -13.62 10.95 -1.28
C ARG A 82 -12.31 11.56 -1.74
N ALA A 83 -12.17 12.89 -1.73
CA ALA A 83 -10.92 13.56 -2.05
C ALA A 83 -9.77 13.16 -1.10
N LEU A 84 -10.03 13.05 0.20
CA LEU A 84 -9.03 12.58 1.18
C LEU A 84 -8.58 11.14 0.94
N VAL A 85 -9.53 10.26 0.63
CA VAL A 85 -9.26 8.85 0.33
C VAL A 85 -8.47 8.73 -0.97
N LEU A 86 -8.87 9.46 -2.01
CA LEU A 86 -8.17 9.50 -3.30
C LEU A 86 -6.75 10.03 -3.15
N PHE A 87 -6.54 11.05 -2.35
CA PHE A 87 -5.20 11.58 -2.06
C PHE A 87 -4.29 10.53 -1.39
N ARG A 88 -4.84 9.71 -0.48
CA ARG A 88 -4.11 8.58 0.13
C ARG A 88 -3.78 7.49 -0.90
N PHE A 89 -4.76 7.08 -1.72
CA PHE A 89 -4.53 6.05 -2.74
C PHE A 89 -3.53 6.51 -3.81
N GLN A 90 -3.61 7.76 -4.23
CA GLN A 90 -2.71 8.35 -5.19
C GLN A 90 -1.27 8.36 -4.62
N ARG A 91 -1.08 8.65 -3.33
CA ARG A 91 0.23 8.50 -2.66
C ARG A 91 0.73 7.05 -2.64
N LEU A 92 -0.12 6.08 -2.34
CA LEU A 92 0.27 4.66 -2.37
C LEU A 92 0.72 4.22 -3.78
N LEU A 93 0.02 4.69 -4.82
CA LEU A 93 0.42 4.44 -6.21
C LEU A 93 1.80 5.00 -6.54
N ARG A 94 2.16 6.17 -6.02
CA ARG A 94 3.50 6.75 -6.18
C ARG A 94 4.58 5.84 -5.58
N MET A 95 4.35 5.30 -4.38
CA MET A 95 5.28 4.37 -3.73
C MET A 95 5.49 3.11 -4.59
N LEU A 96 4.42 2.59 -5.19
CA LEU A 96 4.50 1.43 -6.09
C LEU A 96 5.31 1.72 -7.37
N LYS A 97 5.20 2.93 -7.93
CA LYS A 97 6.03 3.35 -9.07
C LYS A 97 7.52 3.41 -8.71
N LEU A 98 7.87 3.83 -7.49
CA LEU A 98 9.26 3.85 -7.01
C LEU A 98 9.83 2.42 -6.95
N VAL A 99 9.06 1.45 -6.45
CA VAL A 99 9.46 0.03 -6.43
C VAL A 99 9.75 -0.49 -7.84
N ARG A 100 9.01 -0.06 -8.86
CA ARG A 100 9.34 -0.41 -10.25
C ARG A 100 10.67 0.20 -10.71
N LEU A 101 10.97 1.44 -10.34
CA LEU A 101 12.24 2.08 -10.69
C LEU A 101 13.40 1.31 -10.07
N LEU A 102 13.27 0.96 -8.79
CA LEU A 102 14.26 0.15 -8.07
C LEU A 102 14.47 -1.22 -8.72
N ARG A 103 13.41 -1.84 -9.26
CA ARG A 103 13.54 -3.11 -10.01
C ARG A 103 14.31 -3.00 -11.32
N LYS A 104 14.36 -1.82 -11.95
CA LYS A 104 15.21 -1.62 -13.15
C LYS A 104 16.69 -1.69 -12.82
N LEU A 105 17.06 -1.53 -11.55
CA LEU A 105 18.40 -1.73 -11.04
C LEU A 105 18.55 -3.22 -10.73
N GLY A 106 19.30 -3.94 -11.57
CA GLY A 106 19.34 -5.41 -11.58
C GLY A 106 19.77 -6.09 -10.28
N ASP A 107 20.53 -5.40 -9.42
CA ASP A 107 20.92 -5.93 -8.11
C ASP A 107 19.79 -5.80 -7.08
N ILE A 108 19.02 -4.71 -7.15
CA ILE A 108 17.92 -4.45 -6.22
C ILE A 108 16.72 -5.35 -6.52
N SER A 109 16.48 -5.71 -7.79
CA SER A 109 15.40 -6.65 -8.12
C SER A 109 15.57 -8.00 -7.41
N ARG A 110 16.80 -8.53 -7.33
CA ARG A 110 17.10 -9.78 -6.62
C ARG A 110 16.84 -9.68 -5.12
N LEU A 111 17.17 -8.54 -4.52
CA LEU A 111 16.87 -8.28 -3.10
C LEU A 111 15.35 -8.16 -2.86
N LEU A 112 14.63 -7.52 -3.77
CA LEU A 112 13.18 -7.42 -3.70
C LEU A 112 12.50 -8.79 -3.90
N ASP A 113 13.01 -9.62 -4.80
CA ASP A 113 12.54 -10.99 -5.03
C ASP A 113 12.73 -11.86 -3.79
N THR A 114 13.92 -11.82 -3.18
CA THR A 114 14.21 -12.56 -1.95
C THR A 114 13.38 -12.06 -0.76
N PHE A 115 13.22 -10.75 -0.63
CA PHE A 115 12.34 -10.18 0.38
C PHE A 115 10.88 -10.60 0.18
N ALA A 116 10.36 -10.49 -1.04
CA ALA A 116 9.00 -10.90 -1.36
C ALA A 116 8.77 -12.40 -1.10
N ALA A 117 9.77 -13.25 -1.38
CA ALA A 117 9.70 -14.67 -1.08
C ALA A 117 9.68 -14.95 0.44
N ALA A 118 10.38 -14.13 1.24
CA ALA A 118 10.43 -14.25 2.69
C ALA A 118 9.14 -13.79 3.40
N VAL A 119 8.36 -12.89 2.78
CA VAL A 119 7.09 -12.39 3.35
C VAL A 119 6.10 -13.53 3.62
N LEU A 120 6.00 -14.53 2.74
CA LEU A 120 5.01 -15.61 2.88
C LEU A 120 5.30 -16.52 4.09
N PRO A 121 6.53 -17.05 4.30
CA PRO A 121 6.91 -17.74 5.54
C PRO A 121 6.76 -16.87 6.80
N MET A 122 7.15 -15.60 6.73
CA MET A 122 7.01 -14.68 7.86
C MET A 122 5.54 -14.50 8.27
N LEU A 123 4.63 -14.41 7.29
CA LEU A 123 3.19 -14.30 7.55
C LEU A 123 2.64 -15.56 8.21
N HIS A 124 3.12 -16.75 7.86
CA HIS A 124 2.71 -17.99 8.53
C HIS A 124 3.12 -17.99 10.01
N ILE A 125 4.37 -17.61 10.31
CA ILE A 125 4.87 -17.51 11.68
C ILE A 125 4.12 -16.42 12.46
N ALA A 126 3.96 -15.24 11.86
CA ALA A 126 3.22 -14.14 12.46
C ALA A 126 1.75 -14.51 12.72
N GLY A 127 1.11 -15.26 11.82
CA GLY A 127 -0.24 -15.78 11.99
C GLY A 127 -0.34 -16.77 13.16
N LEU A 128 0.64 -17.66 13.32
CA LEU A 128 0.69 -18.56 14.48
C LEU A 128 0.81 -17.78 15.79
N VAL A 129 1.74 -16.82 15.85
CA VAL A 129 1.92 -15.93 17.01
C VAL A 129 0.61 -15.19 17.29
N PHE A 130 -0.02 -14.62 16.26
CA PHE A 130 -1.30 -13.91 16.40
C PHE A 130 -2.39 -14.79 17.05
N VAL A 131 -2.53 -16.06 16.64
CA VAL A 131 -3.52 -16.98 17.23
C VAL A 131 -3.22 -17.26 18.71
N ILE A 132 -1.95 -17.43 19.08
CA ILE A 132 -1.54 -17.64 20.47
C ILE A 132 -1.88 -16.42 21.33
N PHE A 133 -1.50 -15.23 20.86
CA PHE A 133 -1.79 -13.96 21.55
C PHE A 133 -3.29 -13.70 21.64
N PHE A 134 -4.07 -14.03 20.61
CA PHE A 134 -5.52 -13.93 20.63
C PHE A 134 -6.15 -14.83 21.70
N GLY A 135 -5.66 -16.08 21.83
CA GLY A 135 -6.10 -16.99 22.90
C GLY A 135 -5.81 -16.45 24.30
N PHE A 136 -4.61 -15.92 24.54
CA PHE A 136 -4.26 -15.30 25.81
C PHE A 136 -5.02 -14.01 26.08
N ALA A 137 -5.29 -13.19 25.07
CA ALA A 137 -6.13 -12.00 25.21
C ALA A 137 -7.55 -12.37 25.65
N PHE A 138 -8.15 -13.40 25.04
CA PHE A 138 -9.48 -13.88 25.43
C PHE A 138 -9.50 -14.41 26.86
N LEU A 139 -8.50 -15.20 27.25
CA LEU A 139 -8.35 -15.69 28.62
C LEU A 139 -8.13 -14.54 29.62
N GLY A 140 -7.35 -13.54 29.24
CA GLY A 140 -7.11 -12.34 30.03
C GLY A 140 -8.38 -11.54 30.27
N VAL A 141 -9.24 -11.38 29.25
CA VAL A 141 -10.56 -10.74 29.41
C VAL A 141 -11.46 -11.56 30.34
N LEU A 142 -11.48 -12.89 30.20
CA LEU A 142 -12.31 -13.76 31.04
C LEU A 142 -11.88 -13.73 32.52
N LEU A 143 -10.58 -13.67 32.79
CA LEU A 143 -10.04 -13.74 34.16
C LEU A 143 -9.88 -12.37 34.83
N PHE A 144 -9.57 -11.33 34.06
CA PHE A 144 -9.16 -10.02 34.56
C PHE A 144 -10.03 -8.85 34.04
N GLY A 145 -11.16 -9.15 33.39
CA GLY A 145 -12.04 -8.12 32.82
C GLY A 145 -12.71 -7.18 33.82
N GLU A 146 -12.85 -7.60 35.09
CA GLU A 146 -13.47 -6.79 36.16
C GLU A 146 -12.45 -6.22 37.16
N VAL A 147 -11.15 -6.34 36.89
CA VAL A 147 -10.11 -5.85 37.81
C VAL A 147 -10.10 -4.32 37.84
N PRO A 148 -10.15 -3.68 39.03
CA PRO A 148 -10.14 -2.23 39.13
C PRO A 148 -8.83 -1.64 38.60
N HIS A 149 -8.93 -0.46 37.99
CA HIS A 149 -7.76 0.25 37.45
C HIS A 149 -6.77 0.61 38.57
N GLY A 150 -5.49 0.39 38.28
CA GLY A 150 -4.35 0.73 39.15
C GLY A 150 -3.17 1.17 38.29
N GLU A 151 -1.99 1.39 38.87
CA GLU A 151 -0.85 1.97 38.12
C GLU A 151 -0.47 1.16 36.86
N ALA A 152 -0.62 -0.17 36.90
CA ALA A 152 -0.31 -1.07 35.79
C ALA A 152 -1.51 -1.35 34.84
N LEU A 153 -2.76 -1.20 35.31
CA LEU A 153 -3.98 -1.45 34.53
C LEU A 153 -4.77 -0.15 34.41
N ASN A 154 -4.66 0.49 33.24
CA ASN A 154 -5.18 1.82 32.98
C ASN A 154 -6.31 1.78 31.94
N SER A 155 -7.03 2.89 31.74
CA SER A 155 -8.09 2.98 30.73
C SER A 155 -7.62 2.67 29.28
N HIS A 156 -6.32 2.79 28.99
CA HIS A 156 -5.71 2.48 27.69
C HIS A 156 -4.99 1.12 27.65
N ALA A 157 -4.86 0.45 28.79
CA ALA A 157 -4.04 -0.75 29.00
C ALA A 157 -4.78 -1.67 29.97
N ASN A 158 -5.80 -2.39 29.47
CA ASN A 158 -6.69 -3.22 30.28
C ASN A 158 -7.17 -4.49 29.55
N PHE A 159 -7.87 -5.33 30.30
CA PHE A 159 -8.48 -6.58 29.84
C PHE A 159 -10.00 -6.48 29.69
N GLU A 160 -10.58 -5.29 29.54
CA GLU A 160 -12.04 -5.15 29.41
C GLU A 160 -12.56 -5.62 28.05
N SER A 161 -11.73 -5.45 27.00
CA SER A 161 -12.07 -5.86 25.64
C SER A 161 -10.90 -6.57 24.99
N TRP A 162 -11.20 -7.55 24.13
CA TRP A 162 -10.18 -8.35 23.45
C TRP A 162 -9.17 -7.51 22.62
N PRO A 163 -9.53 -6.37 21.96
CA PRO A 163 -8.54 -5.57 21.25
C PRO A 163 -7.60 -4.85 22.22
N MET A 164 -8.11 -4.38 23.35
CA MET A 164 -7.28 -3.70 24.36
C MET A 164 -6.36 -4.70 25.07
N ALA A 165 -6.87 -5.90 25.38
CA ALA A 165 -6.08 -7.01 25.90
C ALA A 165 -4.99 -7.45 24.91
N MET A 166 -5.30 -7.49 23.60
CA MET A 166 -4.31 -7.77 22.57
C MET A 166 -3.25 -6.68 22.46
N LEU A 167 -3.65 -5.40 22.50
CA LEU A 167 -2.72 -4.28 22.48
C LEU A 167 -1.79 -4.31 23.69
N LEU A 168 -2.31 -4.64 24.88
CA LEU A 168 -1.54 -4.78 26.11
C LEU A 168 -0.55 -5.95 26.07
N LEU A 169 -0.91 -7.06 25.43
CA LEU A 169 0.01 -8.18 25.26
C LEU A 169 1.07 -7.90 24.19
N LEU A 170 0.76 -7.06 23.20
CA LEU A 170 1.66 -6.71 22.10
C LEU A 170 2.60 -5.54 22.45
N SER A 171 2.20 -4.67 23.37
CA SER A 171 2.95 -3.49 23.85
C SER A 171 4.07 -3.88 24.81
#